data_AF-A0A973PMM7-F1
#
_entry.id   AF-A0A973PMM7-F1
#
_cell.length_a   1.000
_cell.length_b   1.000
_cell.length_c   1.000
_cell.angle_alpha   90.00
_cell.angle_beta   90.00
_cell.angle_gamma   90.00
#
_symmetry.space_group_name_H-M   'P 1'
#
loop_
_entity.id
_entity.type
_entity.pdbx_description
1 polymer ?
#
loop_
_entity_poly.entity_id
_entity_poly.type
_entity_poly.pdbx_seq_one_letter_code
_entity_poly.pdbx_strand_id
1 'polypeptide(L)' 'MSIEKTGDVPVTLPTRRSTPFDPPDGLAELRDSRPIARLAHADGHQGWLVTGHALVRAVL' A
#
# COMPACT_ATOMS: atom_id res chain seq x y z
N MET A 1 -0.55 29.90 8.94
CA MET A 1 -0.50 28.59 9.64
C MET A 1 -0.89 27.53 8.63
N SER A 2 0.03 27.22 7.73
CA SER A 2 -0.17 26.16 6.73
C SER A 2 0.09 24.85 7.45
N ILE A 3 -0.96 24.07 7.66
CA ILE A 3 -0.78 22.66 7.97
C ILE A 3 -0.10 22.04 6.74
N GLU A 4 1.22 21.88 6.80
CA GLU A 4 1.91 20.95 5.93
C GLU A 4 1.29 19.59 6.24
N LYS A 5 0.29 19.21 5.45
CA LYS A 5 -0.27 17.87 5.44
C LYS A 5 0.96 17.02 5.20
N THR A 6 1.48 16.31 6.21
CA THR A 6 2.50 15.29 6.04
C THR A 6 1.91 14.30 5.05
N GLY A 7 2.14 14.59 3.78
CA GLY A 7 1.44 13.95 2.69
C GLY A 7 1.97 12.56 2.69
N ASP A 8 1.14 11.61 3.11
CA ASP A 8 1.43 10.19 3.02
C ASP A 8 1.99 9.92 1.62
N VAL A 9 3.32 9.73 1.53
CA VAL A 9 3.99 9.61 0.24
C VAL A 9 3.38 8.38 -0.45
N PRO A 10 2.84 8.54 -1.67
CA PRO A 10 2.25 7.41 -2.38
C PRO A 10 3.31 6.33 -2.59
N VAL A 11 2.98 5.10 -2.18
CA VAL A 11 3.82 3.93 -2.47
C VAL A 11 3.52 3.44 -3.88
N THR A 12 4.44 2.68 -4.46
CA THR A 12 4.16 1.84 -5.63
C THR A 12 3.71 0.46 -5.16
N LEU A 13 2.96 -0.27 -6.00
CA LEU A 13 2.55 -1.63 -5.66
C LEU A 13 3.78 -2.56 -5.66
N PRO A 14 4.11 -3.23 -4.53
CA PRO A 14 5.17 -4.23 -4.53
C PRO A 14 4.76 -5.43 -5.37
N THR A 15 5.57 -5.75 -6.39
CA THR A 15 5.33 -6.88 -7.30
C THR A 15 6.50 -7.88 -7.35
N ARG A 16 7.69 -7.49 -6.87
CA ARG A 16 8.87 -8.35 -6.82
C ARG A 16 8.71 -9.43 -5.75
N ARG A 17 8.82 -10.70 -6.15
CA ARG A 17 8.80 -11.85 -5.24
C ARG A 17 10.20 -12.41 -5.05
N SER A 18 10.52 -12.80 -3.82
CA SER A 18 11.77 -13.48 -3.44
C SER A 18 11.66 -15.00 -3.65
N THR A 19 10.46 -15.57 -3.53
CA THR A 19 10.16 -16.99 -3.79
C THR A 19 9.00 -17.15 -4.79
N PRO A 20 8.82 -18.33 -5.40
CA PRO A 20 7.73 -18.56 -6.35
C PRO A 20 6.33 -18.48 -5.72
N PHE A 21 6.22 -18.88 -4.45
CA PHE A 21 4.93 -19.11 -3.78
C PHE A 21 4.57 -18.06 -2.74
N ASP A 22 5.54 -17.28 -2.25
CA ASP A 22 5.28 -16.20 -1.31
C ASP A 22 4.85 -14.92 -2.05
N PRO A 23 4.00 -14.09 -1.41
CA PRO A 23 3.73 -12.75 -1.90
C PRO A 23 5.00 -11.87 -1.84
N PRO A 24 5.04 -10.74 -2.59
CA PRO A 24 6.10 -9.75 -2.46
C PRO A 24 6.36 -9.32 -1.02
N ASP A 25 7.62 -9.34 -0.57
CA ASP A 25 8.02 -9.03 0.81
C ASP A 25 7.51 -7.65 1.27
N GLY A 26 7.53 -6.67 0.35
CA GLY A 26 7.02 -5.32 0.61
C GLY A 26 5.52 -5.26 0.95
N LEU A 27 4.72 -6.27 0.60
CA LEU A 27 3.31 -6.33 1.05
C LEU A 27 3.22 -6.65 2.55
N ALA A 28 4.13 -7.46 3.09
CA ALA A 28 4.18 -7.75 4.52
C ALA A 28 4.61 -6.50 5.30
N GLU A 29 5.66 -5.81 4.85
CA GLU A 29 6.13 -4.55 5.45
C GLU A 29 5.02 -3.49 5.47
N LEU A 30 4.30 -3.32 4.35
CA LEU A 30 3.18 -2.39 4.28
C LEU A 30 2.03 -2.79 5.20
N ARG A 31 1.69 -4.08 5.27
CA ARG A 31 0.63 -4.57 6.16
C ARG A 31 0.93 -4.26 7.63
N ASP A 32 2.18 -4.41 8.05
CA ASP A 32 2.55 -4.26 9.46
C ASP A 32 2.72 -2.78 9.86
N SER A 33 3.22 -1.94 8.95
CA SER A 33 3.49 -0.52 9.23
C SER A 33 2.37 0.44 8.80
N ARG A 34 1.72 0.18 7.66
CA ARG A 34 0.77 1.09 7.00
C ARG A 34 -0.28 0.31 6.19
N PRO A 35 -1.24 -0.38 6.86
CA PRO A 35 -2.16 -1.31 6.20
C PRO A 35 -3.19 -0.65 5.27
N ILE A 36 -3.30 0.69 5.30
CA ILE A 36 -3.99 1.53 4.33
C ILE A 36 -3.01 2.62 3.89
N ALA A 37 -2.71 2.67 2.60
CA ALA A 37 -1.64 3.47 2.04
C ALA A 37 -2.12 4.23 0.79
N ARG A 38 -1.67 5.48 0.58
CA ARG A 38 -1.81 6.10 -0.75
C ARG A 38 -0.97 5.31 -1.76
N LEU A 39 -1.55 5.02 -2.92
CA LEU A 39 -0.93 4.25 -4.00
C LEU A 39 -0.77 5.13 -5.24
N ALA A 40 0.43 5.13 -5.82
CA ALA A 40 0.66 5.58 -7.19
C ALA A 40 0.47 4.40 -8.14
N HIS A 41 -0.58 4.43 -8.95
CA HIS A 41 -0.80 3.45 -10.00
C HIS A 41 0.19 3.67 -11.15
N ALA A 42 0.44 2.61 -11.94
CA ALA A 42 1.40 2.65 -13.04
C ALA A 42 1.00 3.63 -14.17
N ASP A 43 -0.28 3.97 -14.26
CA ASP A 43 -0.86 4.96 -15.18
C ASP A 43 -0.74 6.42 -14.65
N GLY A 44 -0.17 6.60 -13.46
CA GLY A 44 -0.02 7.91 -12.81
C GLY A 44 -1.22 8.33 -11.96
N HIS A 45 -2.30 7.54 -11.92
CA HIS A 45 -3.44 7.83 -11.04
C HIS A 45 -3.11 7.55 -9.57
N GLN A 46 -3.74 8.30 -8.67
CA GLN A 46 -3.60 8.07 -7.23
C GLN A 46 -4.81 7.34 -6.67
N GLY A 47 -4.54 6.22 -6.00
CA GLY A 47 -5.54 5.38 -5.35
C GLY A 47 -5.20 5.08 -3.90
N TRP A 48 -5.80 3.99 -3.41
CA TRP A 48 -5.55 3.43 -2.10
C TRP A 48 -5.14 1.97 -2.23
N LEU A 49 -4.16 1.56 -1.43
CA LEU A 49 -3.76 0.17 -1.25
C LEU A 49 -4.14 -0.28 0.15
N VAL A 50 -4.85 -1.41 0.25
CA VAL A 50 -5.26 -2.02 1.52
C VAL A 50 -4.64 -3.40 1.61
N THR A 51 -3.86 -3.66 2.66
CA THR A 51 -3.09 -4.92 2.83
C THR A 51 -3.48 -5.71 4.09
N GLY A 52 -4.31 -5.15 4.98
CA GLY A 52 -4.83 -5.83 6.17
C GLY A 52 -6.10 -6.62 5.87
N HIS A 53 -6.13 -7.92 6.20
CA HIS A 53 -7.26 -8.80 5.88
C HIS A 53 -8.63 -8.29 6.40
N ALA A 54 -8.70 -7.84 7.66
CA ALA A 54 -9.93 -7.30 8.21
C ALA A 54 -10.41 -6.03 7.47
N LEU A 55 -9.47 -5.19 7.02
CA LEU A 55 -9.75 -3.98 6.27
C LEU A 55 -10.19 -4.27 4.83
N VAL A 56 -9.52 -5.21 4.17
CA VAL A 56 -9.92 -5.69 2.83
C VAL A 56 -11.37 -6.18 2.88
N ARG A 57 -11.74 -6.98 3.90
CA ARG A 57 -13.12 -7.45 4.08
C ARG A 57 -14.15 -6.37 4.42
N ALA A 58 -13.73 -5.20 4.87
CA ALA A 58 -14.63 -4.09 5.11
C ALA A 58 -14.89 -3.26 3.84
N VAL A 59 -14.02 -3.38 2.84
CA VAL A 59 -14.12 -2.68 1.55
C VAL A 59 -14.91 -3.49 0.52
N LEU A 60 -14.79 -4.82 0.57
CA LEU A 60 -15.50 -5.78 -0.27
C LEU A 60 -16.90 -6.06 0.28
#